data_AF-A0A9X2UIM2-F1
#
_entry.id   AF-A0A9X2UIM2-F1
#
_cell.length_a   1.000
_cell.length_b   1.000
_cell.length_c   1.000
_cell.angle_alpha   90.00
_cell.angle_beta   90.00
_cell.angle_gamma   90.00
#
_symmetry.space_group_name_H-M   'P 1'
#
loop_
_entity.id
_entity.type
_entity.pdbx_description
1 polymer ?
#
loop_
_entity_poly.entity_id
_entity_poly.type
_entity_poly.pdbx_seq_one_letter_code
_entity_poly.pdbx_strand_id
1 'polypeptide(L)'
;MDRRACLRSPSLLHSCFQWTTNPQFSIIQVVSNDNDLGTLASALQAADLAETLGNENATFTVFAPANPAFDNVDVQSLANNPDPFRDLLNFHVVQGEALTASDLEGRESVTTVEGQEHQIGSENGTLTVGGVPVSQSDVEASNGVAHVIGGVLIPESFPRRVSYDLAAQSNSGAISSGVEGTVTFWEYNDSQTLVTLSLDNGPTGASVSYPAHIHNEGDGEIAIYLSPLDGTNRNEANDGTSARLVDRSFDTLAGFNGYVNIHESVENLGNIVAQGDIGSNATGTLGAGLSLVDNPTTNTKELTAQPNNGDFSNGVPGQLRLRELTADQTLVTVRLDPDGDGEFGDGPTQATVSHLAHIHGSGGAIQDYLSPVNGTDSKARSSQIVPNDVLNSDGIYVKVHESAANLQYVVSQGDVGSSSGGGGGY
;
A
#
# COMPACT_ATOMS: atom_id res chain seq x y z
N MET A 1 37.94 2.31 30.46
CA MET A 1 37.41 3.48 31.17
C MET A 1 38.16 4.69 30.68
N ASP A 2 37.59 5.44 29.75
CA ASP A 2 37.78 6.89 29.77
C ASP A 2 36.46 7.55 29.37
N ARG A 3 35.91 8.32 30.31
CA ARG A 3 34.72 9.15 30.16
C ARG A 3 35.22 10.57 30.26
N ARG A 4 35.08 11.38 29.19
CA ARG A 4 34.72 12.83 29.18
C ARG A 4 35.30 13.55 27.96
N ALA A 5 34.42 14.15 27.17
CA ALA A 5 34.41 15.61 26.97
C ALA A 5 33.09 16.07 26.34
N CYS A 6 32.10 16.44 27.17
CA CYS A 6 31.00 17.30 26.75
C CYS A 6 30.65 18.26 27.89
N LEU A 7 31.21 19.47 27.84
CA LEU A 7 30.84 20.60 28.67
C LEU A 7 30.95 21.86 27.80
N ARG A 8 29.80 22.46 27.43
CA ARG A 8 29.48 23.90 27.51
C ARG A 8 28.27 24.28 26.63
N SER A 9 27.06 24.27 27.20
CA SER A 9 26.11 25.40 27.24
C SER A 9 24.72 24.96 27.74
N PRO A 10 24.00 25.73 28.57
CA PRO A 10 22.80 25.26 29.26
C PRO A 10 21.46 25.56 28.55
N SER A 11 21.42 25.62 27.21
CA SER A 11 20.18 26.01 26.50
C SER A 11 19.73 25.12 25.33
N LEU A 12 20.32 23.96 25.10
CA LEU A 12 19.82 22.97 24.14
C LEU A 12 20.10 21.56 24.69
N LEU A 13 19.08 20.85 25.16
CA LEU A 13 19.13 19.41 25.41
C LEU A 13 19.00 18.69 24.07
N HIS A 14 20.07 18.65 23.29
CA HIS A 14 20.26 17.57 22.31
C HIS A 14 21.24 16.59 22.95
N SER A 15 20.76 15.39 23.29
CA SER A 15 21.61 14.30 23.78
C SER A 15 22.60 13.95 22.67
N CYS A 16 23.88 14.22 22.88
CA CYS A 16 24.93 13.75 21.99
C CYS A 16 25.13 12.25 22.28
N PHE A 17 24.39 11.41 21.55
CA PHE A 17 24.52 9.96 21.58
C PHE A 17 25.72 9.59 20.68
N GLN A 18 26.69 8.87 21.25
CA GLN A 18 27.81 8.32 20.48
C GLN A 18 27.90 6.83 20.77
N TRP A 19 27.89 6.04 19.69
CA TRP A 19 28.12 4.60 19.73
C TRP A 19 29.46 4.27 20.38
N THR A 20 29.49 3.18 21.14
CA THR A 20 30.75 2.64 21.64
C THR A 20 31.50 1.90 20.54
N THR A 21 32.52 2.53 19.97
CA THR A 21 33.51 1.87 19.11
C THR A 21 34.23 0.78 19.89
N ASN A 22 34.34 -0.43 19.35
CA ASN A 22 35.21 -1.45 19.89
C ASN A 22 35.81 -2.28 18.74
N PRO A 23 37.06 -2.00 18.33
CA PRO A 23 37.69 -2.69 17.20
C PRO A 23 38.00 -4.18 17.48
N GLN A 24 37.64 -4.69 18.66
CA GLN A 24 37.67 -6.13 18.97
C GLN A 24 36.34 -6.82 18.70
N PHE A 25 35.26 -6.08 18.45
CA PHE A 25 33.94 -6.62 18.16
C PHE A 25 33.66 -6.58 16.67
N SER A 26 33.11 -7.65 16.11
CA SER A 26 32.62 -7.67 14.74
C SER A 26 31.39 -6.77 14.58
N ILE A 27 31.02 -6.44 13.34
CA ILE A 27 29.88 -5.59 13.04
C ILE A 27 28.61 -6.08 13.73
N ILE A 28 28.30 -7.38 13.66
CA ILE A 28 27.11 -7.91 14.33
C ILE A 28 27.17 -7.73 15.85
N GLN A 29 28.35 -7.82 16.47
CA GLN A 29 28.54 -7.59 17.89
C GLN A 29 28.44 -6.11 18.25
N VAL A 30 28.95 -5.21 17.40
CA VAL A 30 28.79 -3.76 17.55
C VAL A 30 27.31 -3.39 17.48
N VAL A 31 26.59 -3.87 16.47
CA VAL A 31 25.15 -3.65 16.29
C VAL A 31 24.33 -4.23 17.45
N SER A 32 24.64 -5.44 17.91
CA SER A 32 23.86 -6.11 18.97
C SER A 32 24.10 -5.58 20.38
N ASN A 33 25.23 -4.90 20.62
CA ASN A 33 25.57 -4.36 21.94
C ASN A 33 25.14 -2.90 22.12
N ASP A 34 24.60 -2.27 21.09
CA ASP A 34 24.14 -0.89 21.15
C ASP A 34 22.61 -0.82 21.30
N ASN A 35 22.14 0.04 22.19
CA ASN A 35 20.72 0.17 22.45
C ASN A 35 19.97 0.85 21.30
N ASP A 36 20.67 1.62 20.45
CA ASP A 36 20.07 2.39 19.36
C ASP A 36 19.92 1.61 18.05
N LEU A 37 20.42 0.36 17.98
CA LEU A 37 20.22 -0.53 16.81
C LEU A 37 19.52 -1.85 17.17
N GLY A 38 18.82 -1.92 18.30
CA GLY A 38 18.08 -3.13 18.68
C GLY A 38 17.12 -3.64 17.58
N THR A 39 16.47 -2.74 16.85
CA THR A 39 15.60 -3.11 15.72
C THR A 39 16.39 -3.70 14.55
N LEU A 40 17.51 -3.08 14.16
CA LEU A 40 18.38 -3.62 13.11
C LEU A 40 18.98 -4.97 13.52
N ALA A 41 19.44 -5.11 14.77
CA ALA A 41 19.98 -6.36 15.28
C ALA A 41 18.95 -7.51 15.12
N SER A 42 17.71 -7.24 15.54
CA SER A 42 16.60 -8.19 15.42
C SER A 42 16.27 -8.52 13.96
N ALA A 43 16.28 -7.51 13.07
CA ALA A 43 16.08 -7.70 11.64
C ALA A 43 17.17 -8.59 10.99
N LEU A 44 18.44 -8.32 11.29
CA LEU A 44 19.59 -9.12 10.80
C LEU A 44 19.53 -10.57 11.30
N GLN A 45 19.01 -10.80 12.50
CA GLN A 45 18.81 -12.13 13.05
C GLN A 45 17.64 -12.84 12.37
N ALA A 46 16.52 -12.15 12.15
CA ALA A 46 15.36 -12.71 11.46
C ALA A 46 15.63 -13.04 9.98
N ALA A 47 16.59 -12.35 9.34
CA ALA A 47 17.01 -12.60 7.96
C ALA A 47 18.23 -13.54 7.81
N ASP A 48 18.67 -14.19 8.90
CA ASP A 48 19.85 -15.07 8.92
C ASP A 48 21.17 -14.42 8.41
N LEU A 49 21.30 -13.09 8.56
CA LEU A 49 22.50 -12.33 8.16
C LEU A 49 23.54 -12.16 9.28
N ALA A 50 23.18 -12.52 10.52
CA ALA A 50 24.03 -12.36 11.69
C ALA A 50 25.37 -13.13 11.56
N GLU A 51 25.36 -14.35 11.02
CA GLU A 51 26.58 -15.14 10.82
C GLU A 51 27.47 -14.52 9.74
N THR A 52 26.88 -14.08 8.63
CA THR A 52 27.59 -13.42 7.52
C THR A 52 28.33 -12.17 8.00
N LEU A 53 27.64 -11.28 8.72
CA LEU A 53 28.21 -10.04 9.25
C LEU A 53 29.12 -10.25 10.48
N GLY A 54 29.12 -11.45 11.05
CA GLY A 54 30.06 -11.89 12.09
C GLY A 54 31.32 -12.56 11.56
N ASN A 55 31.45 -12.76 10.24
CA ASN A 55 32.62 -13.41 9.67
C ASN A 55 33.86 -12.50 9.76
N GLU A 56 34.80 -12.87 10.63
CA GLU A 56 36.06 -12.15 10.87
C GLU A 56 37.03 -12.18 9.66
N ASN A 57 36.83 -13.08 8.69
CA ASN A 57 37.67 -13.16 7.49
C ASN A 57 37.13 -12.29 6.34
N ALA A 58 35.96 -11.69 6.52
CA ALA A 58 35.37 -10.78 5.56
C ALA A 58 35.54 -9.33 6.06
N THR A 59 35.41 -8.39 5.14
CA THR A 59 35.44 -6.95 5.44
C THR A 59 34.15 -6.35 4.94
N PHE A 60 33.49 -5.52 5.75
CA PHE A 60 32.24 -4.88 5.36
C PHE A 60 32.22 -3.39 5.69
N THR A 61 31.36 -2.66 4.97
CA THR A 61 30.83 -1.36 5.40
C THR A 61 29.32 -1.52 5.56
N VAL A 62 28.77 -1.16 6.71
CA VAL A 62 27.32 -1.27 6.98
C VAL A 62 26.72 0.11 7.25
N PHE A 63 25.73 0.49 6.46
CA PHE A 63 24.90 1.66 6.69
C PHE A 63 23.75 1.25 7.61
N ALA A 64 23.86 1.54 8.89
CA ALA A 64 23.02 0.97 9.94
C ALA A 64 21.86 1.91 10.33
N PRO A 65 20.59 1.60 10.01
CA PRO A 65 19.46 2.44 10.39
C PRO A 65 19.24 2.41 11.90
N ALA A 66 19.26 3.57 12.56
CA ALA A 66 18.94 3.70 13.99
C ALA A 66 17.51 3.26 14.30
N ASN A 67 17.17 2.93 15.55
CA ASN A 67 15.82 2.53 15.94
C ASN A 67 14.72 3.48 15.42
N PRO A 68 14.86 4.83 15.52
CA PRO A 68 13.85 5.75 14.99
C PRO A 68 13.67 5.70 13.47
N ALA A 69 14.66 5.19 12.72
CA ALA A 69 14.54 4.99 11.28
C ALA A 69 13.44 3.96 10.92
N PHE A 70 13.08 3.10 11.87
CA PHE A 70 12.04 2.09 11.71
C PHE A 70 10.67 2.52 12.24
N ASP A 71 10.52 3.72 12.83
CA ASP A 71 9.26 4.16 13.45
C ASP A 71 8.08 4.13 12.48
N ASN A 72 8.36 4.38 11.19
CA ASN A 72 7.36 4.36 10.11
C ASN A 72 7.62 3.21 9.11
N VAL A 73 8.17 2.10 9.60
CA VAL A 73 8.41 0.90 8.80
C VAL A 73 7.74 -0.29 9.48
N ASP A 74 6.82 -0.95 8.76
CA ASP A 74 6.20 -2.19 9.18
C ASP A 74 7.17 -3.37 8.99
N VAL A 75 8.11 -3.50 9.92
CA VAL A 75 9.13 -4.56 9.95
C VAL A 75 8.51 -5.96 9.94
N GLN A 76 7.31 -6.13 10.51
CA GLN A 76 6.61 -7.42 10.50
C GLN A 76 6.19 -7.80 9.08
N SER A 77 5.63 -6.86 8.31
CA SER A 77 5.31 -7.12 6.90
C SER A 77 6.55 -7.48 6.07
N LEU A 78 7.68 -6.82 6.34
CA LEU A 78 8.95 -7.12 5.69
C LEU A 78 9.44 -8.52 6.05
N ALA A 79 9.46 -8.87 7.33
CA ALA A 79 9.95 -10.17 7.82
C ALA A 79 9.12 -11.37 7.29
N ASN A 80 7.84 -11.16 6.96
CA ASN A 80 7.00 -12.18 6.34
C ASN A 80 7.33 -12.45 4.86
N ASN A 81 8.21 -11.65 4.25
CA ASN A 81 8.67 -11.80 2.87
C ASN A 81 10.21 -11.99 2.86
N PRO A 82 10.71 -13.20 3.18
CA PRO A 82 12.10 -13.41 3.62
C PRO A 82 13.15 -13.10 2.56
N ASP A 83 12.89 -13.40 1.28
CA ASP A 83 13.85 -13.12 0.21
C ASP A 83 13.97 -11.60 -0.04
N PRO A 84 12.87 -10.84 -0.31
CA PRO A 84 12.95 -9.38 -0.38
C PRO A 84 13.52 -8.74 0.88
N PHE A 85 13.19 -9.26 2.07
CA PHE A 85 13.69 -8.71 3.32
C PHE A 85 15.20 -8.86 3.48
N ARG A 86 15.75 -10.00 3.05
CA ARG A 86 17.20 -10.19 3.01
C ARG A 86 17.85 -9.24 2.01
N ASP A 87 17.24 -9.02 0.84
CA ASP A 87 17.75 -8.09 -0.17
C ASP A 87 17.73 -6.64 0.33
N LEU A 88 16.65 -6.23 1.02
CA LEU A 88 16.56 -4.95 1.72
C LEU A 88 17.72 -4.75 2.71
N LEU A 89 18.03 -5.76 3.52
CA LEU A 89 19.13 -5.66 4.49
C LEU A 89 20.51 -5.70 3.79
N ASN A 90 20.69 -6.48 2.74
CA ASN A 90 21.91 -6.48 1.93
C ASN A 90 22.13 -5.15 1.20
N PHE A 91 21.07 -4.40 0.91
CA PHE A 91 21.15 -3.05 0.35
C PHE A 91 21.76 -2.02 1.32
N HIS A 92 21.92 -2.38 2.59
CA HIS A 92 22.63 -1.58 3.58
C HIS A 92 24.10 -1.99 3.75
N VAL A 93 24.57 -3.01 3.01
CA VAL A 93 25.89 -3.61 3.21
C VAL A 93 26.73 -3.45 1.95
N VAL A 94 27.98 -3.03 2.12
CA VAL A 94 29.04 -3.12 1.11
C VAL A 94 30.03 -4.18 1.58
N GLN A 95 30.47 -5.06 0.68
CA GLN A 95 31.42 -6.14 1.00
C GLN A 95 32.78 -5.88 0.36
N GLY A 96 33.85 -6.29 1.06
CA GLY A 96 35.24 -6.25 0.60
C GLY A 96 36.00 -4.98 0.99
N GLU A 97 35.31 -3.97 1.52
CA GLU A 97 35.89 -2.66 1.83
C GLU A 97 35.35 -2.14 3.18
N ALA A 98 36.24 -1.55 3.98
CA ALA A 98 35.92 -0.85 5.21
C ALA A 98 36.08 0.65 4.95
N LEU A 99 35.00 1.28 4.48
CA LEU A 99 35.01 2.66 4.02
C LEU A 99 34.78 3.60 5.19
N THR A 100 35.73 4.48 5.47
CA THR A 100 35.54 5.58 6.41
C THR A 100 34.72 6.71 5.79
N ALA A 101 34.23 7.66 6.57
CA ALA A 101 33.58 8.86 6.05
C ALA A 101 34.46 9.60 5.04
N SER A 102 35.77 9.69 5.32
CA SER A 102 36.72 10.32 4.40
C SER A 102 36.87 9.54 3.09
N ASP A 103 36.75 8.20 3.11
CA ASP A 103 36.78 7.40 1.89
C ASP A 103 35.49 7.57 1.09
N LEU A 104 34.35 7.68 1.78
CA LEU A 104 33.03 7.90 1.17
C LEU A 104 32.94 9.28 0.52
N GLU A 105 33.38 10.34 1.19
CA GLU A 105 33.41 11.71 0.63
C GLU A 105 34.25 11.82 -0.66
N GLY A 106 35.19 10.91 -0.88
CA GLY A 106 35.99 10.82 -2.10
C GLY A 106 35.35 10.05 -3.26
N ARG A 107 34.13 9.53 -3.10
CA ARG A 107 33.43 8.67 -4.07
C ARG A 107 32.16 9.31 -4.59
N GLU A 108 31.78 8.94 -5.80
CA GLU A 108 30.47 9.28 -6.37
C GLU A 108 29.38 8.28 -5.91
N SER A 109 29.71 6.99 -5.88
CA SER A 109 28.79 5.92 -5.46
C SER A 109 29.52 4.74 -4.79
N VAL A 110 28.74 3.86 -4.16
CA VAL A 110 29.19 2.57 -3.61
C VAL A 110 28.21 1.47 -3.99
N THR A 111 28.72 0.31 -4.40
CA THR A 111 27.92 -0.87 -4.75
C THR A 111 27.61 -1.70 -3.51
N THR A 112 26.35 -2.05 -3.32
CA THR A 112 25.88 -2.87 -2.19
C THR A 112 26.00 -4.37 -2.48
N VAL A 113 25.78 -5.20 -1.45
CA VAL A 113 25.68 -6.66 -1.58
C VAL A 113 24.42 -7.06 -2.37
N GLU A 114 23.34 -6.27 -2.29
CA GLU A 114 22.14 -6.48 -3.13
C GLU A 114 22.47 -6.28 -4.62
N GLY A 115 23.42 -5.38 -4.93
CA GLY A 115 23.98 -5.16 -6.26
C GLY A 115 23.70 -3.76 -6.81
N GLN A 116 22.67 -3.08 -6.33
CA GLN A 116 22.41 -1.68 -6.62
C GLN A 116 23.43 -0.75 -5.93
N GLU A 117 23.59 0.47 -6.47
CA GLU A 117 24.52 1.49 -5.95
C GLU A 117 23.82 2.57 -5.13
N HIS A 118 24.48 2.99 -4.04
CA HIS A 118 24.13 4.21 -3.33
C HIS A 118 24.95 5.37 -3.81
N GLN A 119 24.28 6.47 -4.15
CA GLN A 119 24.94 7.76 -4.39
C GLN A 119 25.49 8.28 -3.06
N ILE A 120 26.75 8.72 -3.08
CA ILE A 120 27.38 9.38 -1.95
C ILE A 120 27.30 10.89 -2.16
N GLY A 121 26.82 11.60 -1.16
CA GLY A 121 26.58 13.03 -1.25
C GLY A 121 26.86 13.75 0.07
N SER A 122 26.57 15.03 0.08
CA SER A 122 26.56 15.83 1.29
C SER A 122 25.39 16.81 1.28
N GLU A 123 24.66 16.85 2.38
CA GLU A 123 23.59 17.81 2.62
C GLU A 123 23.91 18.62 3.88
N ASN A 124 23.96 19.95 3.74
CA ASN A 124 24.29 20.87 4.85
C ASN A 124 25.61 20.56 5.59
N GLY A 125 26.58 19.95 4.89
CA GLY A 125 27.86 19.54 5.47
C GLY A 125 27.83 18.20 6.20
N THR A 126 26.72 17.47 6.13
CA THR A 126 26.56 16.10 6.64
C THR A 126 26.68 15.13 5.47
N LEU A 127 27.44 14.04 5.63
CA LEU A 127 27.52 12.95 4.65
C LEU A 127 26.15 12.30 4.46
N THR A 128 25.78 12.01 3.21
CA THR A 128 24.54 11.30 2.86
C THR A 128 24.82 10.06 2.02
N VAL A 129 24.08 8.98 2.25
CA VAL A 129 24.14 7.73 1.49
C VAL A 129 22.74 7.47 0.94
N GLY A 130 22.60 7.40 -0.38
CA GLY A 130 21.27 7.26 -1.00
C GLY A 130 20.31 8.41 -0.64
N GLY A 131 20.86 9.59 -0.35
CA GLY A 131 20.09 10.75 0.13
C GLY A 131 19.74 10.72 1.63
N VAL A 132 20.06 9.65 2.37
CA VAL A 132 19.82 9.57 3.81
C VAL A 132 21.04 10.10 4.58
N PRO A 133 20.87 11.04 5.53
CA PRO A 133 21.99 11.59 6.30
C PRO A 133 22.58 10.55 7.26
N VAL A 134 23.91 10.52 7.32
CA VAL A 134 24.69 9.75 8.28
C VAL A 134 24.74 10.52 9.61
N SER A 135 24.09 9.99 10.64
CA SER A 135 24.04 10.60 11.97
C SER A 135 25.30 10.33 12.79
N GLN A 136 25.97 9.21 12.55
CA GLN A 136 27.27 8.90 13.13
C GLN A 136 28.10 8.08 12.15
N SER A 137 29.28 8.56 11.80
CA SER A 137 30.21 7.84 10.94
C SER A 137 31.28 7.10 11.73
N ASP A 138 32.00 6.23 11.02
CA ASP A 138 33.27 5.64 11.45
C ASP A 138 33.19 4.82 12.75
N VAL A 139 32.10 4.07 12.91
CA VAL A 139 32.01 3.10 14.00
C VAL A 139 32.88 1.89 13.66
N GLU A 140 34.08 1.85 14.22
CA GLU A 140 35.05 0.77 13.97
C GLU A 140 34.60 -0.58 14.58
N ALA A 141 34.76 -1.63 13.78
CA ALA A 141 34.58 -3.04 14.14
C ALA A 141 35.80 -3.87 13.69
N SER A 142 35.97 -5.09 14.22
CA SER A 142 37.10 -5.98 13.87
C SER A 142 37.10 -6.41 12.40
N ASN A 143 35.92 -6.47 11.79
CA ASN A 143 35.70 -6.92 10.42
C ASN A 143 35.07 -5.82 9.52
N GLY A 144 35.24 -4.54 9.87
CA GLY A 144 34.74 -3.45 9.02
C GLY A 144 34.44 -2.13 9.72
N VAL A 145 33.59 -1.32 9.09
CA VAL A 145 33.10 -0.03 9.61
C VAL A 145 31.57 0.02 9.49
N ALA A 146 30.91 0.60 10.49
CA ALA A 146 29.50 0.94 10.41
C ALA A 146 29.27 2.45 10.42
N HIS A 147 28.27 2.91 9.67
CA HIS A 147 27.80 4.29 9.62
C HIS A 147 26.31 4.31 9.99
N VAL A 148 25.96 4.97 11.08
CA VAL A 148 24.57 5.06 11.55
C VAL A 148 23.83 6.07 10.68
N ILE A 149 22.65 5.67 10.18
CA ILE A 149 21.81 6.50 9.32
C ILE A 149 20.40 6.68 9.91
N GLY A 150 19.75 7.78 9.56
CA GLY A 150 18.42 8.15 10.07
C GLY A 150 17.23 7.54 9.32
N GLY A 151 17.46 6.70 8.32
CA GLY A 151 16.41 6.13 7.46
C GLY A 151 16.77 4.72 6.99
N VAL A 152 15.76 3.94 6.62
CA VAL A 152 15.94 2.64 5.97
C VAL A 152 16.12 2.86 4.47
N LEU A 153 17.20 2.34 3.91
CA LEU A 153 17.47 2.35 2.47
C LEU A 153 16.63 1.25 1.81
N ILE A 154 15.86 1.59 0.78
CA ILE A 154 14.94 0.65 0.11
C ILE A 154 15.38 0.49 -1.35
N PRO A 155 15.68 -0.74 -1.82
CA PRO A 155 15.99 -1.00 -3.22
C PRO A 155 14.84 -0.62 -4.16
N GLU A 156 15.13 -0.19 -5.39
CA GLU A 156 14.09 0.01 -6.41
C GLU A 156 13.39 -1.31 -6.80
N SER A 157 14.09 -2.43 -6.65
CA SER A 157 13.59 -3.79 -6.92
C SER A 157 12.62 -4.30 -5.84
N PHE A 158 12.62 -3.67 -4.66
CA PHE A 158 11.83 -4.10 -3.53
C PHE A 158 10.37 -3.67 -3.74
N PRO A 159 9.38 -4.58 -3.78
CA PRO A 159 7.99 -4.18 -3.88
C PRO A 159 7.61 -3.32 -2.68
N ARG A 160 7.12 -2.10 -2.91
CA ARG A 160 6.80 -1.16 -1.84
C ARG A 160 5.30 -1.06 -1.58
N ARG A 161 4.97 -0.80 -0.32
CA ARG A 161 3.71 -0.17 0.05
C ARG A 161 3.94 1.00 1.00
N VAL A 162 3.01 1.94 1.02
CA VAL A 162 2.90 2.97 2.06
C VAL A 162 1.45 3.08 2.51
N SER A 163 1.23 3.12 3.83
CA SER A 163 -0.11 3.28 4.41
C SER A 163 -0.22 4.59 5.18
N TYR A 164 -1.40 5.20 5.15
CA TYR A 164 -1.73 6.41 5.89
C TYR A 164 -3.04 6.20 6.66
N ASP A 165 -3.05 6.64 7.91
CA ASP A 165 -4.23 6.56 8.77
C ASP A 165 -5.23 7.67 8.39
N LEU A 166 -6.50 7.30 8.35
CA LEU A 166 -7.63 8.19 8.11
C LEU A 166 -8.39 8.36 9.44
N ALA A 167 -8.32 9.55 10.01
CA ALA A 167 -9.00 9.87 11.25
C ALA A 167 -10.52 9.97 11.03
N ALA A 168 -11.29 9.43 11.98
CA ALA A 168 -12.74 9.60 12.02
C ALA A 168 -13.13 11.07 12.08
N GLN A 169 -14.06 11.48 11.21
CA GLN A 169 -14.55 12.86 11.13
C GLN A 169 -15.96 12.98 11.70
N SER A 170 -16.11 13.84 12.71
CA SER A 170 -17.43 14.16 13.24
C SER A 170 -18.25 14.97 12.23
N ASN A 171 -19.51 14.58 12.04
CA ASN A 171 -20.38 15.17 11.01
C ASN A 171 -21.86 15.15 11.46
N SER A 172 -22.75 15.68 10.61
CA SER A 172 -24.19 15.75 10.89
C SER A 172 -25.00 14.62 10.23
N GLY A 173 -24.33 13.58 9.74
CA GLY A 173 -24.90 12.43 9.07
C GLY A 173 -25.39 11.33 10.02
N ALA A 174 -25.78 10.21 9.42
CA ALA A 174 -26.11 8.95 10.06
C ALA A 174 -24.95 8.38 10.89
N ILE A 175 -23.69 8.72 10.55
CA ILE A 175 -22.50 8.35 11.35
C ILE A 175 -21.82 9.58 11.89
N SER A 176 -22.45 10.16 12.90
CA SER A 176 -22.06 11.46 13.46
C SER A 176 -20.65 11.51 14.03
N SER A 177 -20.08 10.38 14.44
CA SER A 177 -18.70 10.32 14.99
C SER A 177 -17.65 10.05 13.92
N GLY A 178 -18.05 9.73 12.68
CA GLY A 178 -17.15 9.21 11.66
C GLY A 178 -16.65 7.79 11.99
N VAL A 179 -15.73 7.30 11.16
CA VAL A 179 -15.08 5.99 11.29
C VAL A 179 -13.62 6.13 10.89
N GLU A 180 -12.73 5.51 11.66
CA GLU A 180 -11.31 5.44 11.33
C GLU A 180 -11.08 4.45 10.19
N GLY A 181 -10.05 4.70 9.40
CA GLY A 181 -9.69 3.80 8.32
C GLY A 181 -8.25 3.96 7.92
N THR A 182 -7.86 3.22 6.90
CA THR A 182 -6.52 3.23 6.35
C THR A 182 -6.61 3.32 4.83
N VAL A 183 -5.75 4.16 4.24
CA VAL A 183 -5.45 4.09 2.80
C VAL A 183 -4.07 3.50 2.62
N THR A 184 -3.93 2.54 1.71
CA THR A 184 -2.63 1.93 1.37
C THR A 184 -2.38 2.05 -0.13
N PHE A 185 -1.20 2.55 -0.47
CA PHE A 185 -0.66 2.53 -1.82
C PHE A 185 0.27 1.34 -1.95
N TRP A 186 0.04 0.52 -2.96
CA TRP A 186 0.85 -0.64 -3.30
C TRP A 186 1.44 -0.39 -4.68
N GLU A 187 2.75 -0.49 -4.78
CA GLU A 187 3.44 -0.47 -6.06
C GLU A 187 2.94 -1.62 -6.93
N TYR A 188 2.45 -1.30 -8.13
CA TYR A 188 1.91 -2.30 -9.06
C TYR A 188 2.80 -2.46 -10.30
N ASN A 189 3.22 -1.35 -10.89
CA ASN A 189 4.29 -1.29 -11.90
C ASN A 189 4.80 0.16 -12.00
N ASP A 190 5.77 0.40 -12.87
CA ASP A 190 6.42 1.70 -13.10
C ASP A 190 5.47 2.88 -13.34
N SER A 191 4.23 2.62 -13.75
CA SER A 191 3.25 3.65 -14.13
C SER A 191 1.93 3.59 -13.36
N GLN A 192 1.74 2.58 -12.51
CA GLN A 192 0.46 2.32 -11.84
C GLN A 192 0.64 1.97 -10.37
N THR A 193 -0.31 2.42 -9.57
CA THR A 193 -0.40 2.16 -8.14
C THR A 193 -1.74 1.53 -7.84
N LEU A 194 -1.73 0.41 -7.11
CA LEU A 194 -2.95 -0.13 -6.55
C LEU A 194 -3.22 0.60 -5.23
N VAL A 195 -4.38 1.22 -5.10
CA VAL A 195 -4.81 1.90 -3.88
C VAL A 195 -5.88 1.05 -3.22
N THR A 196 -5.70 0.72 -1.94
CA THR A 196 -6.74 0.06 -1.14
C THR A 196 -7.23 0.98 -0.03
N LEU A 197 -8.51 0.88 0.30
CA LEU A 197 -9.11 1.53 1.46
C LEU A 197 -9.69 0.47 2.38
N SER A 198 -9.58 0.69 3.69
CA SER A 198 -10.20 -0.15 4.72
C SER A 198 -10.75 0.73 5.83
N LEU A 199 -11.89 0.38 6.40
CA LEU A 199 -12.38 0.93 7.66
C LEU A 199 -11.92 0.04 8.82
N ASP A 200 -11.34 0.60 9.88
CA ASP A 200 -10.58 -0.19 10.88
C ASP A 200 -11.47 -1.08 11.76
N ASN A 201 -12.74 -0.72 11.91
CA ASN A 201 -13.76 -1.54 12.59
C ASN A 201 -14.69 -2.24 11.58
N GLY A 202 -14.29 -2.30 10.32
CA GLY A 202 -15.08 -2.80 9.22
C GLY A 202 -16.26 -1.90 8.87
N PRO A 203 -17.28 -2.45 8.20
CA PRO A 203 -18.45 -1.70 7.75
C PRO A 203 -19.25 -1.17 8.94
N THR A 204 -19.90 -0.04 8.72
CA THR A 204 -20.56 0.73 9.76
C THR A 204 -21.96 0.23 10.12
N GLY A 205 -22.53 -0.65 9.28
CA GLY A 205 -23.91 -1.09 9.36
C GLY A 205 -24.89 -0.17 8.66
N ALA A 206 -24.45 0.96 8.12
CA ALA A 206 -25.31 1.86 7.37
C ALA A 206 -25.59 1.27 5.97
N SER A 207 -26.85 1.35 5.53
CA SER A 207 -27.25 0.92 4.18
C SER A 207 -26.90 1.97 3.11
N VAL A 208 -25.63 2.36 3.09
CA VAL A 208 -25.07 3.36 2.18
C VAL A 208 -23.74 2.85 1.63
N SER A 209 -23.32 3.48 0.53
CA SER A 209 -21.98 3.33 -0.03
C SER A 209 -21.21 4.60 0.24
N TYR A 210 -19.96 4.48 0.68
CA TYR A 210 -19.08 5.59 1.02
C TYR A 210 -18.19 5.98 -0.17
N PRO A 211 -18.49 7.06 -0.91
CA PRO A 211 -17.61 7.54 -1.97
C PRO A 211 -16.26 7.97 -1.37
N ALA A 212 -15.17 7.71 -2.08
CA ALA A 212 -13.84 8.09 -1.64
C ALA A 212 -13.05 8.79 -2.74
N HIS A 213 -12.29 9.82 -2.36
CA HIS A 213 -11.54 10.66 -3.28
C HIS A 213 -10.20 11.06 -2.68
N ILE A 214 -9.20 11.25 -3.54
CA ILE A 214 -7.98 11.99 -3.21
C ILE A 214 -8.15 13.41 -3.74
N HIS A 215 -7.93 14.39 -2.88
CA HIS A 215 -7.97 15.81 -3.20
C HIS A 215 -6.56 16.42 -3.24
N ASN A 216 -6.35 17.45 -4.06
CA ASN A 216 -5.15 18.27 -3.94
C ASN A 216 -5.26 19.15 -2.69
N GLU A 217 -4.17 19.31 -1.94
CA GLU A 217 -4.13 20.23 -0.79
C GLU A 217 -4.30 21.70 -1.20
N GLY A 218 -3.86 22.06 -2.41
CA GLY A 218 -3.82 23.46 -2.86
C GLY A 218 -5.19 24.07 -3.20
N ASP A 219 -5.94 23.43 -4.09
CA ASP A 219 -7.24 23.92 -4.58
C ASP A 219 -8.45 23.13 -4.03
N GLY A 220 -8.21 22.00 -3.36
CA GLY A 220 -9.26 21.12 -2.85
C GLY A 220 -10.02 20.35 -3.95
N GLU A 221 -9.61 20.45 -5.22
CA GLU A 221 -10.23 19.70 -6.31
C GLU A 221 -9.95 18.19 -6.16
N ILE A 222 -10.88 17.38 -6.66
CA ILE A 222 -10.70 15.93 -6.69
C ILE A 222 -9.63 15.60 -7.74
N ALA A 223 -8.50 15.08 -7.28
CA ALA A 223 -7.41 14.64 -8.13
C ALA A 223 -7.61 13.20 -8.64
N ILE A 224 -8.14 12.32 -7.79
CA ILE A 224 -8.35 10.89 -8.09
C ILE A 224 -9.65 10.41 -7.44
N TYR A 225 -10.49 9.75 -8.24
CA TYR A 225 -11.65 9.01 -7.77
C TYR A 225 -11.20 7.59 -7.35
N LEU A 226 -11.50 7.22 -6.11
CA LEU A 226 -11.26 5.88 -5.58
C LEU A 226 -12.55 5.05 -5.64
N SER A 227 -12.41 3.74 -5.49
CA SER A 227 -13.57 2.87 -5.37
C SER A 227 -14.32 3.19 -4.06
N PRO A 228 -15.66 3.29 -4.07
CA PRO A 228 -16.43 3.46 -2.85
C PRO A 228 -16.26 2.26 -1.90
N LEU A 229 -16.59 2.45 -0.63
CA LEU A 229 -16.64 1.36 0.34
C LEU A 229 -18.11 0.99 0.61
N ASP A 230 -18.41 -0.31 0.78
CA ASP A 230 -19.73 -0.74 1.23
C ASP A 230 -19.84 -0.51 2.75
N GLY A 231 -20.82 0.30 3.17
CA GLY A 231 -21.10 0.55 4.58
C GLY A 231 -21.96 -0.51 5.23
N THR A 232 -22.54 -1.44 4.46
CA THR A 232 -23.41 -2.48 5.01
C THR A 232 -22.60 -3.50 5.79
N ASN A 233 -22.97 -3.71 7.06
CA ASN A 233 -22.30 -4.66 7.93
C ASN A 233 -22.96 -6.04 7.80
N ARG A 234 -22.40 -6.89 6.95
CA ARG A 234 -22.88 -8.26 6.72
C ARG A 234 -21.94 -9.32 7.31
N ASN A 235 -20.83 -8.89 7.93
CA ASN A 235 -19.79 -9.72 8.56
C ASN A 235 -19.04 -10.61 7.56
N GLU A 236 -18.65 -10.09 6.41
CA GLU A 236 -17.82 -10.81 5.43
C GLU A 236 -16.47 -10.11 5.18
N ALA A 237 -15.50 -10.87 4.63
CA ALA A 237 -14.07 -10.52 4.59
C ALA A 237 -13.72 -9.24 3.81
N ASN A 238 -14.67 -8.73 3.01
CA ASN A 238 -14.52 -7.61 2.10
C ASN A 238 -15.44 -6.43 2.43
N ASP A 239 -16.19 -6.49 3.52
CA ASP A 239 -17.03 -5.39 3.94
C ASP A 239 -16.16 -4.21 4.40
N GLY A 240 -16.53 -2.97 4.03
CA GLY A 240 -15.77 -1.79 4.42
C GLY A 240 -14.36 -1.72 3.84
N THR A 241 -14.08 -2.46 2.76
CA THR A 241 -12.82 -2.34 2.00
C THR A 241 -13.10 -2.01 0.54
N SER A 242 -12.10 -1.46 -0.14
CA SER A 242 -12.13 -1.29 -1.59
C SER A 242 -10.72 -1.31 -2.16
N ALA A 243 -10.60 -1.54 -3.46
CA ALA A 243 -9.34 -1.43 -4.18
C ALA A 243 -9.52 -0.60 -5.45
N ARG A 244 -8.46 0.01 -5.96
CA ARG A 244 -8.49 0.74 -7.24
C ARG A 244 -7.10 0.79 -7.84
N LEU A 245 -6.98 0.37 -9.09
CA LEU A 245 -5.77 0.63 -9.86
C LEU A 245 -5.81 2.06 -10.42
N VAL A 246 -4.80 2.85 -10.07
CA VAL A 246 -4.64 4.26 -10.45
C VAL A 246 -3.49 4.36 -11.45
N ASP A 247 -3.72 5.11 -12.53
CA ASP A 247 -2.74 5.34 -13.61
C ASP A 247 -1.72 6.44 -13.23
N ARG A 248 -1.04 6.22 -12.09
CA ARG A 248 0.10 7.01 -11.61
C ARG A 248 1.12 6.07 -10.96
N SER A 249 2.40 6.34 -11.15
CA SER A 249 3.46 5.56 -10.49
C SER A 249 3.38 5.69 -8.97
N PHE A 250 3.93 4.69 -8.27
CA PHE A 250 3.97 4.68 -6.80
C PHE A 250 4.62 5.95 -6.25
N ASP A 251 5.80 6.32 -6.73
CA ASP A 251 6.52 7.51 -6.26
C ASP A 251 5.76 8.81 -6.52
N THR A 252 5.04 8.89 -7.66
CA THR A 252 4.20 10.07 -7.94
C THR A 252 3.07 10.20 -6.91
N LEU A 253 2.45 9.08 -6.52
CA LEU A 253 1.32 9.08 -5.60
C LEU A 253 1.75 9.17 -4.13
N ALA A 254 2.81 8.46 -3.75
CA ALA A 254 3.43 8.54 -2.43
C ALA A 254 4.15 9.88 -2.18
N GLY A 255 4.50 10.63 -3.22
CA GLY A 255 5.00 12.01 -3.12
C GLY A 255 3.94 13.08 -3.33
N PHE A 256 2.67 12.69 -3.56
CA PHE A 256 1.60 13.62 -3.85
C PHE A 256 1.24 14.46 -2.61
N ASN A 257 1.02 15.77 -2.77
CA ASN A 257 0.58 16.64 -1.67
C ASN A 257 -0.95 16.73 -1.66
N GLY A 258 -1.59 15.98 -0.77
CA GLY A 258 -3.04 15.92 -0.74
C GLY A 258 -3.59 15.17 0.45
N TYR A 259 -4.89 14.90 0.39
CA TYR A 259 -5.61 14.19 1.43
C TYR A 259 -6.70 13.31 0.83
N VAL A 260 -7.03 12.23 1.56
CA VAL A 260 -8.15 11.35 1.24
C VAL A 260 -9.38 11.79 2.01
N ASN A 261 -10.53 11.83 1.35
CA ASN A 261 -11.84 11.92 1.96
C ASN A 261 -12.63 10.65 1.70
N ILE A 262 -13.27 10.13 2.75
CA ILE A 262 -14.35 9.16 2.64
C ILE A 262 -15.64 9.89 3.06
N HIS A 263 -16.60 10.00 2.15
CA HIS A 263 -17.87 10.68 2.36
C HIS A 263 -18.95 9.70 2.80
N GLU A 264 -19.96 10.16 3.52
CA GLU A 264 -21.06 9.33 4.03
C GLU A 264 -21.88 8.63 2.94
N SER A 265 -22.23 9.36 1.88
CA SER A 265 -22.99 8.81 0.76
C SER A 265 -22.93 9.74 -0.44
N VAL A 266 -23.39 9.25 -1.60
CA VAL A 266 -23.57 10.06 -2.81
C VAL A 266 -24.54 11.23 -2.59
N GLU A 267 -25.57 11.05 -1.75
CA GLU A 267 -26.55 12.10 -1.43
C GLU A 267 -26.01 13.11 -0.41
N ASN A 268 -25.08 12.69 0.46
CA ASN A 268 -24.54 13.48 1.56
C ASN A 268 -23.02 13.68 1.46
N LEU A 269 -22.52 14.08 0.30
CA LEU A 269 -21.08 14.32 0.08
C LEU A 269 -20.47 15.37 1.04
N GLY A 270 -21.29 16.26 1.62
CA GLY A 270 -20.83 17.21 2.65
C GLY A 270 -20.46 16.57 3.99
N ASN A 271 -20.94 15.35 4.27
CA ASN A 271 -20.60 14.62 5.49
C ASN A 271 -19.39 13.73 5.22
N ILE A 272 -18.24 14.10 5.78
CA ILE A 272 -17.02 13.29 5.73
C ILE A 272 -17.05 12.34 6.93
N VAL A 273 -16.80 11.05 6.70
CA VAL A 273 -16.73 10.03 7.76
C VAL A 273 -15.29 9.69 8.14
N ALA A 274 -14.34 9.77 7.21
CA ALA A 274 -12.92 9.58 7.46
C ALA A 274 -12.09 10.54 6.58
N GLN A 275 -10.98 11.04 7.11
CA GLN A 275 -10.05 11.91 6.38
C GLN A 275 -8.62 11.72 6.88
N GLY A 276 -7.64 11.82 5.98
CA GLY A 276 -6.23 11.87 6.35
C GLY A 276 -5.37 12.42 5.22
N ASP A 277 -4.31 13.13 5.59
CA ASP A 277 -3.29 13.59 4.66
C ASP A 277 -2.51 12.39 4.09
N ILE A 278 -2.00 12.54 2.87
CA ILE A 278 -1.23 11.52 2.17
C ILE A 278 -0.01 12.13 1.49
N GLY A 279 1.00 11.30 1.26
CA GLY A 279 2.20 11.68 0.54
C GLY A 279 3.01 12.78 1.21
N SER A 280 3.36 13.87 0.51
CA SER A 280 4.41 14.80 0.99
C SER A 280 4.07 15.60 2.25
N ASN A 281 2.79 15.74 2.58
CA ASN A 281 2.30 16.42 3.79
C ASN A 281 1.94 15.43 4.92
N ALA A 282 2.18 14.14 4.74
CA ALA A 282 1.91 13.12 5.74
C ALA A 282 3.09 12.17 5.96
N THR A 283 3.21 11.69 7.19
CA THR A 283 4.12 10.58 7.48
C THR A 283 3.37 9.27 7.26
N GLY A 284 3.74 8.53 6.21
CA GLY A 284 3.18 7.21 5.93
C GLY A 284 4.03 6.08 6.50
N THR A 285 3.40 4.94 6.77
CA THR A 285 4.08 3.71 7.21
C THR A 285 4.46 2.87 6.00
N LEU A 286 5.76 2.73 5.74
CA LEU A 286 6.31 1.89 4.68
C LEU A 286 6.24 0.41 5.06
N GLY A 287 6.07 -0.47 4.07
CA GLY A 287 6.12 -1.91 4.31
C GLY A 287 6.35 -2.71 3.02
N ALA A 288 6.25 -4.03 3.13
CA ALA A 288 6.34 -4.92 1.96
C ALA A 288 5.14 -4.73 1.03
N GLY A 289 5.41 -4.54 -0.25
CA GLY A 289 4.42 -4.54 -1.33
C GLY A 289 3.86 -5.93 -1.61
N LEU A 290 3.06 -6.03 -2.67
CA LEU A 290 2.48 -7.30 -3.09
C LEU A 290 3.51 -8.16 -3.84
N SER A 291 3.48 -9.47 -3.60
CA SER A 291 4.19 -10.45 -4.44
C SER A 291 3.41 -10.66 -5.74
N LEU A 292 3.57 -9.71 -6.66
CA LEU A 292 2.82 -9.69 -7.93
C LEU A 292 3.23 -10.85 -8.84
N VAL A 293 2.28 -11.35 -9.63
CA VAL A 293 2.59 -12.33 -10.68
C VAL A 293 3.32 -11.67 -11.85
N ASP A 294 4.25 -12.39 -12.43
CA ASP A 294 4.90 -11.98 -13.68
C ASP A 294 3.89 -11.98 -14.84
N ASN A 295 3.86 -10.91 -15.64
CA ASN A 295 3.00 -10.78 -16.83
C ASN A 295 1.51 -11.07 -16.53
N PRO A 296 0.86 -10.29 -15.64
CA PRO A 296 -0.49 -10.55 -15.18
C PRO A 296 -1.49 -10.56 -16.34
N THR A 297 -2.34 -11.58 -16.40
CA THR A 297 -3.39 -11.64 -17.42
C THR A 297 -4.60 -10.79 -17.02
N THR A 298 -5.36 -10.35 -18.03
CA THR A 298 -6.64 -9.67 -17.84
C THR A 298 -7.69 -10.37 -18.68
N ASN A 299 -8.76 -10.85 -18.03
CA ASN A 299 -9.97 -11.34 -18.69
C ASN A 299 -11.08 -10.30 -18.56
N THR A 300 -11.80 -10.00 -19.65
CA THR A 300 -12.96 -9.10 -19.63
C THR A 300 -14.18 -9.84 -20.12
N LYS A 301 -15.27 -9.73 -19.36
CA LYS A 301 -16.56 -10.37 -19.58
C LYS A 301 -17.64 -9.31 -19.66
N GLU A 302 -18.71 -9.61 -20.36
CA GLU A 302 -19.88 -8.75 -20.45
C GLU A 302 -20.79 -8.97 -19.23
N LEU A 303 -21.33 -7.88 -18.70
CA LEU A 303 -22.46 -7.87 -17.77
C LEU A 303 -23.72 -7.54 -18.57
N THR A 304 -24.62 -8.50 -18.65
CA THR A 304 -25.89 -8.36 -19.39
C THR A 304 -26.90 -7.61 -18.54
N ALA A 305 -27.54 -6.60 -19.12
CA ALA A 305 -28.64 -5.86 -18.49
C ALA A 305 -29.77 -6.82 -18.07
N GLN A 306 -30.28 -6.66 -16.84
CA GLN A 306 -31.35 -7.47 -16.27
C GLN A 306 -32.63 -6.65 -16.10
N PRO A 307 -33.66 -6.84 -16.94
CA PRO A 307 -34.94 -6.19 -16.75
C PRO A 307 -35.59 -6.54 -15.41
N ASN A 308 -36.15 -5.55 -14.73
CA ASN A 308 -36.69 -5.67 -13.38
C ASN A 308 -37.81 -4.63 -13.11
N ASN A 309 -38.34 -4.60 -11.88
CA ASN A 309 -39.43 -3.71 -11.47
C ASN A 309 -38.94 -2.50 -10.64
N GLY A 310 -37.65 -2.24 -10.62
CA GLY A 310 -37.03 -1.07 -9.98
C GLY A 310 -36.93 0.13 -10.92
N ASP A 311 -36.09 1.09 -10.53
CA ASP A 311 -35.93 2.36 -11.25
C ASP A 311 -35.20 2.17 -12.59
N PHE A 312 -34.34 1.15 -12.68
CA PHE A 312 -33.66 0.74 -13.91
C PHE A 312 -34.38 -0.45 -14.53
N SER A 313 -35.61 -0.24 -15.01
CA SER A 313 -36.51 -1.32 -15.45
C SER A 313 -35.98 -2.18 -16.60
N ASN A 314 -35.10 -1.63 -17.43
CA ASN A 314 -34.46 -2.35 -18.55
C ASN A 314 -33.14 -3.02 -18.15
N GLY A 315 -32.71 -2.85 -16.89
CA GLY A 315 -31.36 -3.15 -16.45
C GLY A 315 -30.33 -2.17 -17.01
N VAL A 316 -29.07 -2.43 -16.69
CA VAL A 316 -27.91 -1.64 -17.11
C VAL A 316 -26.86 -2.62 -17.63
N PRO A 317 -26.38 -2.53 -18.88
CA PRO A 317 -25.27 -3.37 -19.34
C PRO A 317 -23.95 -2.92 -18.69
N GLY A 318 -22.89 -3.70 -18.85
CA GLY A 318 -21.60 -3.36 -18.27
C GLY A 318 -20.51 -4.36 -18.60
N GLN A 319 -19.38 -4.25 -17.90
CA GLN A 319 -18.25 -5.15 -18.01
C GLN A 319 -17.72 -5.58 -16.66
N LEU A 320 -17.26 -6.82 -16.61
CA LEU A 320 -16.52 -7.41 -15.52
C LEU A 320 -15.09 -7.68 -16.00
N ARG A 321 -14.11 -7.03 -15.38
CA ARG A 321 -12.69 -7.23 -15.66
C ARG A 321 -12.03 -7.96 -14.48
N LEU A 322 -11.35 -9.05 -14.78
CA LEU A 322 -10.59 -9.86 -13.84
C LEU A 322 -9.13 -9.75 -14.19
N ARG A 323 -8.32 -9.16 -13.31
CA ARG A 323 -6.89 -8.97 -13.52
C ARG A 323 -6.11 -9.66 -12.42
N GLU A 324 -5.24 -10.58 -12.78
CA GLU A 324 -4.37 -11.25 -11.80
C GLU A 324 -3.50 -10.22 -11.06
N LEU A 325 -3.41 -10.37 -9.73
CA LEU A 325 -2.54 -9.56 -8.89
C LEU A 325 -1.40 -10.42 -8.35
N THR A 326 -1.72 -11.40 -7.51
CA THR A 326 -0.78 -12.33 -6.86
C THR A 326 -1.13 -13.77 -7.26
N ALA A 327 -0.37 -14.74 -6.77
CA ALA A 327 -0.65 -16.17 -7.02
C ALA A 327 -2.04 -16.60 -6.52
N ASP A 328 -2.59 -15.89 -5.55
CA ASP A 328 -3.81 -16.22 -4.82
C ASP A 328 -4.89 -15.11 -4.85
N GLN A 329 -4.64 -13.97 -5.51
CA GLN A 329 -5.57 -12.84 -5.56
C GLN A 329 -5.75 -12.26 -6.96
N THR A 330 -6.97 -11.81 -7.23
CA THR A 330 -7.38 -11.16 -8.48
C THR A 330 -8.06 -9.84 -8.19
N LEU A 331 -7.70 -8.77 -8.92
CA LEU A 331 -8.43 -7.53 -8.93
C LEU A 331 -9.67 -7.68 -9.83
N VAL A 332 -10.84 -7.70 -9.20
CA VAL A 332 -12.13 -7.72 -9.88
C VAL A 332 -12.61 -6.29 -10.03
N THR A 333 -12.99 -5.89 -11.24
CA THR A 333 -13.51 -4.55 -11.54
C THR A 333 -14.84 -4.67 -12.27
N VAL A 334 -15.87 -4.05 -11.71
CA VAL A 334 -17.20 -3.91 -12.32
C VAL A 334 -17.35 -2.51 -12.87
N ARG A 335 -17.77 -2.41 -14.13
CA ARG A 335 -18.13 -1.16 -14.80
C ARG A 335 -19.52 -1.27 -15.39
N LEU A 336 -20.34 -0.24 -15.21
CA LEU A 336 -21.67 -0.18 -15.81
C LEU A 336 -21.69 0.84 -16.96
N ASP A 337 -22.51 0.56 -17.96
CA ASP A 337 -22.78 1.41 -19.13
C ASP A 337 -24.30 1.69 -19.22
N PRO A 338 -24.84 2.61 -18.40
CA PRO A 338 -26.27 2.90 -18.38
C PRO A 338 -26.76 3.74 -19.56
N ASP A 339 -25.87 4.43 -20.26
CA ASP A 339 -26.22 5.15 -21.49
C ASP A 339 -26.23 4.20 -22.70
N GLY A 340 -25.59 3.03 -22.58
CA GLY A 340 -25.61 1.96 -23.57
C GLY A 340 -24.85 2.31 -24.85
N ASP A 341 -23.90 3.25 -24.76
CA ASP A 341 -23.13 3.73 -25.89
C ASP A 341 -21.90 2.86 -26.19
N GLY A 342 -21.61 1.89 -25.32
CA GLY A 342 -20.46 1.01 -25.42
C GLY A 342 -19.13 1.70 -25.12
N GLU A 343 -19.16 2.97 -24.69
CA GLU A 343 -17.99 3.74 -24.31
C GLU A 343 -17.74 3.53 -22.82
N PHE A 344 -16.83 2.60 -22.51
CA PHE A 344 -16.29 2.46 -21.14
C PHE A 344 -15.23 3.54 -20.81
N GLY A 345 -15.30 4.68 -21.51
CA GLY A 345 -14.43 5.85 -21.43
C GLY A 345 -14.73 6.76 -20.23
N ASP A 346 -14.39 8.05 -20.35
CA ASP A 346 -14.62 9.05 -19.30
C ASP A 346 -15.97 9.76 -19.52
N GLY A 347 -16.98 9.47 -18.70
CA GLY A 347 -18.28 10.14 -18.63
C GLY A 347 -19.14 9.66 -17.43
N PRO A 348 -19.80 10.56 -16.68
CA PRO A 348 -20.67 10.17 -15.57
C PRO A 348 -21.89 9.44 -16.11
N THR A 349 -22.20 8.31 -15.49
CA THR A 349 -23.41 7.52 -15.79
C THR A 349 -24.70 8.20 -15.30
N GLN A 350 -24.57 9.37 -14.67
CA GLN A 350 -25.63 10.18 -14.05
C GLN A 350 -26.50 9.41 -13.04
N ALA A 351 -26.07 8.22 -12.64
CA ALA A 351 -26.78 7.45 -11.63
C ALA A 351 -26.55 8.12 -10.27
N THR A 352 -27.66 8.56 -9.67
CA THR A 352 -27.69 9.22 -8.36
C THR A 352 -27.55 8.23 -7.20
N VAL A 353 -27.43 6.94 -7.50
CA VAL A 353 -27.37 5.84 -6.54
C VAL A 353 -26.10 5.02 -6.76
N SER A 354 -25.55 4.45 -5.67
CA SER A 354 -24.47 3.47 -5.76
C SER A 354 -25.05 2.06 -5.92
N HIS A 355 -24.52 1.30 -6.87
CA HIS A 355 -24.97 -0.06 -7.16
C HIS A 355 -24.09 -1.08 -6.42
N LEU A 356 -24.67 -1.89 -5.54
CA LEU A 356 -23.90 -2.96 -4.86
C LEU A 356 -23.64 -4.11 -5.83
N ALA A 357 -22.45 -4.70 -5.78
CA ALA A 357 -22.09 -5.83 -6.61
C ALA A 357 -21.63 -7.03 -5.76
N HIS A 358 -22.11 -8.22 -6.10
CA HIS A 358 -21.83 -9.45 -5.36
C HIS A 358 -21.35 -10.55 -6.30
N ILE A 359 -20.47 -11.41 -5.78
CA ILE A 359 -20.10 -12.67 -6.41
C ILE A 359 -20.98 -13.77 -5.83
N HIS A 360 -21.63 -14.55 -6.68
CA HIS A 360 -22.51 -15.65 -6.30
C HIS A 360 -21.99 -16.98 -6.83
N GLY A 361 -22.20 -18.04 -6.04
CA GLY A 361 -21.97 -19.42 -6.45
C GLY A 361 -23.16 -20.01 -7.21
N SER A 362 -22.97 -21.22 -7.75
CA SER A 362 -24.00 -21.95 -8.52
C SER A 362 -25.32 -22.17 -7.75
N GLY A 363 -25.28 -22.22 -6.42
CA GLY A 363 -26.46 -22.32 -5.55
C GLY A 363 -27.17 -20.98 -5.28
N GLY A 364 -26.67 -19.87 -5.81
CA GLY A 364 -27.21 -18.51 -5.62
C GLY A 364 -26.78 -17.82 -4.32
N ALA A 365 -26.09 -18.52 -3.42
CA ALA A 365 -25.48 -17.92 -2.24
C ALA A 365 -24.37 -16.95 -2.65
N ILE A 366 -24.30 -15.81 -1.97
CA ILE A 366 -23.18 -14.87 -2.07
C ILE A 366 -21.92 -15.60 -1.58
N GLN A 367 -20.84 -15.49 -2.33
CA GLN A 367 -19.51 -15.99 -1.99
C GLN A 367 -18.57 -14.87 -1.59
N ASP A 368 -18.80 -13.67 -2.13
CA ASP A 368 -18.01 -12.49 -1.81
C ASP A 368 -18.75 -11.20 -2.18
N TYR A 369 -18.37 -10.10 -1.53
CA TYR A 369 -18.86 -8.74 -1.82
C TYR A 369 -17.80 -7.96 -2.59
N LEU A 370 -18.27 -7.19 -3.57
CA LEU A 370 -17.46 -6.20 -4.26
C LEU A 370 -17.80 -4.82 -3.72
N SER A 371 -16.87 -3.88 -3.89
CA SER A 371 -17.16 -2.49 -3.60
C SER A 371 -18.36 -1.99 -4.42
N PRO A 372 -19.11 -0.98 -3.94
CA PRO A 372 -20.21 -0.40 -4.70
C PRO A 372 -19.73 0.28 -5.98
N VAL A 373 -20.51 0.23 -7.05
CA VAL A 373 -20.30 1.04 -8.26
C VAL A 373 -20.93 2.41 -8.01
N ASN A 374 -20.12 3.46 -7.94
CA ASN A 374 -20.64 4.83 -7.82
C ASN A 374 -21.05 5.36 -9.20
N GLY A 375 -22.35 5.61 -9.39
CA GLY A 375 -22.93 6.20 -10.60
C GLY A 375 -22.60 7.68 -10.86
N THR A 376 -22.00 8.36 -9.88
CA THR A 376 -21.53 9.75 -10.03
C THR A 376 -20.05 9.85 -10.41
N ASP A 377 -19.29 8.74 -10.30
CA ASP A 377 -17.94 8.67 -10.84
C ASP A 377 -18.03 8.65 -12.37
N SER A 378 -17.37 9.62 -13.02
CA SER A 378 -17.21 9.68 -14.49
C SER A 378 -16.57 8.44 -15.11
N LYS A 379 -16.11 7.49 -14.30
CA LYS A 379 -15.51 6.25 -14.75
C LYS A 379 -16.33 5.03 -14.33
N ALA A 380 -17.37 5.21 -13.49
CA ALA A 380 -18.31 4.22 -12.97
C ALA A 380 -17.70 2.87 -12.61
N ARG A 381 -16.70 2.85 -11.72
CA ARG A 381 -15.97 1.60 -11.39
C ARG A 381 -16.08 1.25 -9.90
N SER A 382 -16.50 0.03 -9.66
CA SER A 382 -16.18 -0.73 -8.46
C SER A 382 -14.93 -1.55 -8.75
N SER A 383 -13.99 -1.60 -7.81
CA SER A 383 -12.91 -2.59 -7.84
C SER A 383 -12.66 -3.16 -6.45
N GLN A 384 -12.40 -4.47 -6.39
CA GLN A 384 -12.13 -5.20 -5.16
C GLN A 384 -11.10 -6.30 -5.41
N ILE A 385 -10.27 -6.60 -4.41
CA ILE A 385 -9.37 -7.74 -4.44
C ILE A 385 -10.14 -8.97 -3.96
N VAL A 386 -10.19 -10.01 -4.78
CA VAL A 386 -10.93 -11.24 -4.50
C VAL A 386 -9.96 -12.41 -4.50
N PRO A 387 -10.02 -13.31 -3.49
CA PRO A 387 -9.27 -14.55 -3.49
C PRO A 387 -9.55 -15.44 -4.70
N ASN A 388 -8.50 -16.06 -5.25
CA ASN A 388 -8.60 -16.90 -6.45
C ASN A 388 -9.45 -18.16 -6.21
N ASP A 389 -9.52 -18.67 -4.98
CA ASP A 389 -10.36 -19.83 -4.63
C ASP A 389 -11.88 -19.54 -4.76
N VAL A 390 -12.30 -18.31 -4.46
CA VAL A 390 -13.67 -17.83 -4.73
C VAL A 390 -13.94 -17.84 -6.23
N LEU A 391 -13.04 -17.26 -7.03
CA LEU A 391 -13.25 -17.10 -8.48
C LEU A 391 -13.14 -18.42 -9.27
N ASN A 392 -12.36 -19.37 -8.77
CA ASN A 392 -12.15 -20.69 -9.40
C ASN A 392 -13.27 -21.69 -9.09
N SER A 393 -14.25 -21.31 -8.27
CA SER A 393 -15.40 -22.17 -7.99
C SER A 393 -16.33 -22.31 -9.21
N ASP A 394 -16.99 -23.47 -9.33
CA ASP A 394 -17.85 -23.76 -10.47
C ASP A 394 -19.13 -22.92 -10.48
N GLY A 395 -19.46 -22.35 -11.65
CA GLY A 395 -20.71 -21.62 -11.86
C GLY A 395 -20.78 -20.29 -11.12
N ILE A 396 -19.63 -19.63 -10.92
CA ILE A 396 -19.56 -18.32 -10.29
C ILE A 396 -20.01 -17.22 -11.27
N TYR A 397 -20.84 -16.31 -10.78
CA TYR A 397 -21.35 -15.17 -11.54
C TYR A 397 -21.44 -13.92 -10.64
N VAL A 398 -21.39 -12.75 -11.27
CA VAL A 398 -21.55 -11.46 -10.61
C VAL A 398 -22.97 -10.94 -10.83
N LYS A 399 -23.58 -10.40 -9.78
CA LYS A 399 -24.80 -9.57 -9.86
C LYS A 399 -24.50 -8.16 -9.40
N VAL A 400 -25.09 -7.21 -10.11
CA VAL A 400 -25.11 -5.80 -9.71
C VAL A 400 -26.54 -5.43 -9.38
N HIS A 401 -26.74 -4.86 -8.20
CA HIS A 401 -28.02 -4.51 -7.62
C HIS A 401 -28.28 -3.00 -7.75
N GLU A 402 -29.53 -2.60 -7.80
CA GLU A 402 -29.92 -1.21 -7.97
C GLU A 402 -29.33 -0.30 -6.89
N SER A 403 -29.44 -0.69 -5.62
CA SER A 403 -28.83 0.05 -4.51
C SER A 403 -28.76 -0.81 -3.24
N ALA A 404 -28.11 -0.29 -2.19
CA ALA A 404 -28.12 -0.91 -0.86
C ALA A 404 -29.54 -1.04 -0.27
N ALA A 405 -30.47 -0.16 -0.63
CA ALA A 405 -31.87 -0.22 -0.20
C ALA A 405 -32.72 -1.17 -1.05
N ASN A 406 -32.32 -1.44 -2.29
CA ASN A 406 -33.11 -2.16 -3.30
C ASN A 406 -32.39 -3.42 -3.84
N LEU A 407 -31.86 -4.25 -2.95
CA LEU A 407 -31.12 -5.48 -3.32
C LEU A 407 -31.94 -6.47 -4.14
N GLN A 408 -33.25 -6.46 -4.06
CA GLN A 408 -34.12 -7.33 -4.86
C GLN A 408 -34.08 -7.00 -6.36
N TYR A 409 -33.69 -5.80 -6.76
CA TYR A 409 -33.63 -5.37 -8.15
C TYR A 409 -32.21 -5.53 -8.67
N VAL A 410 -31.99 -6.57 -9.47
CA VAL A 410 -30.73 -6.81 -10.19
C VAL A 410 -30.77 -6.01 -11.48
N VAL A 411 -29.77 -5.15 -11.69
CA VAL A 411 -29.63 -4.32 -12.89
C VAL A 411 -28.70 -4.95 -13.92
N SER A 412 -27.73 -5.75 -13.49
CA SER A 412 -26.75 -6.40 -14.39
C SER A 412 -26.32 -7.76 -13.83
N GLN A 413 -25.98 -8.70 -14.72
CA GLN A 413 -25.42 -10.00 -14.35
C GLN A 413 -24.44 -10.52 -15.41
N GLY A 414 -23.36 -11.19 -15.00
CA GLY A 414 -22.47 -11.90 -15.93
C GLY A 414 -21.63 -12.97 -15.25
N ASP A 415 -21.17 -13.95 -16.03
CA ASP A 415 -20.40 -15.09 -15.53
C ASP A 415 -18.92 -14.73 -15.32
N VAL A 416 -18.32 -15.26 -14.25
CA VAL A 416 -16.91 -15.09 -13.89
C VAL A 416 -16.03 -16.14 -14.59
N GLY A 417 -16.55 -17.36 -14.73
CA GLY A 417 -15.79 -18.53 -15.16
C GLY A 417 -15.23 -18.51 -16.59
N SER A 418 -14.23 -19.37 -16.83
CA SER A 418 -13.85 -19.78 -18.18
C SER A 418 -14.94 -20.69 -18.73
N SER A 419 -15.85 -20.16 -19.54
CA SER A 419 -16.59 -21.02 -20.47
C SER A 419 -15.60 -21.53 -21.53
N SER A 420 -14.72 -22.47 -21.17
CA SER A 420 -14.06 -23.31 -22.16
C SER A 420 -15.10 -24.28 -22.69
N GLY A 421 -15.70 -23.91 -23.84
CA GLY A 421 -16.29 -24.81 -24.83
C GLY A 421 -17.15 -25.98 -24.33
N GLY A 422 -18.48 -25.82 -24.45
CA GLY A 422 -19.42 -26.92 -24.40
C GLY A 422 -20.73 -26.54 -25.07
N GLY A 423 -20.75 -26.53 -26.41
CA GLY A 423 -22.00 -26.45 -27.15
C GLY A 423 -22.91 -27.61 -26.74
N GLY A 424 -24.05 -27.29 -26.15
CA GLY A 424 -25.13 -28.20 -25.83
C GLY A 424 -26.43 -27.43 -25.88
N GLY A 425 -27.09 -27.45 -27.03
CA GLY A 425 -28.42 -26.87 -27.17
C GLY A 425 -29.46 -27.59 -26.33
N TYR A 426 -30.53 -26.88 -26.01
CA TYR A 426 -31.85 -27.44 -25.78
C TYR A 426 -32.82 -26.81 -26.78
#